data_AF-A0AAE2J9Z9-F1
#
_entry.id   AF-A0AAE2J9Z9-F1
#
_cell.length_a   1.000
_cell.length_b   1.000
_cell.length_c   1.000
_cell.angle_alpha   90.00
_cell.angle_beta   90.00
_cell.angle_gamma   90.00
#
_symmetry.space_group_name_H-M   'P 1'
#
loop_
_entity.id
_entity.type
_entity.pdbx_description
1 polymer ?
#
loop_
_entity_poly.entity_id
_entity_poly.type
_entity_poly.pdbx_seq_one_letter_code
_entity_poly.pdbx_strand_id
1 'polypeptide(L)'
;MNRFMISVFFISSLLISGCSTSGNQHLKKETSQSLLSKIIKNKTTKSEIITAFGQPETKTTLDSGNEEWTYSMDNNQFDATTFIPVIGLLTGGSQTQAKTLEIEFKGETVSNWTFSENNSKMKTGLIQ
;
A
#
# COMPACT_ATOMS: atom_id res chain seq x y z
N MET A 1 11.96 0.00 -44.90
CA MET A 1 11.71 0.73 -43.64
C MET A 1 10.56 0.17 -42.79
N ASN A 2 9.51 -0.48 -43.34
CA ASN A 2 8.39 -1.00 -42.52
C ASN A 2 8.74 -2.13 -41.54
N ARG A 3 9.70 -3.01 -41.83
CA ARG A 3 10.01 -4.16 -40.95
C ARG A 3 10.75 -3.77 -39.67
N PHE A 4 11.61 -2.74 -39.76
CA PHE A 4 12.31 -2.18 -38.61
C PHE A 4 11.35 -1.45 -37.67
N MET A 5 10.36 -0.75 -38.24
CA MET A 5 9.37 0.02 -37.49
C MET A 5 8.40 -0.88 -36.70
N ILE A 6 8.03 -2.05 -37.26
CA ILE A 6 7.22 -3.07 -36.57
C ILE A 6 8.00 -3.71 -35.41
N SER A 7 9.31 -3.96 -35.60
CA SER A 7 10.14 -4.60 -34.58
C SER A 7 10.40 -3.69 -33.36
N VAL A 8 10.54 -2.38 -33.58
CA VAL A 8 10.68 -1.39 -32.50
C VAL A 8 9.38 -1.24 -31.71
N PHE A 9 8.22 -1.32 -32.37
CA PHE A 9 6.91 -1.25 -31.71
C PHE A 9 6.66 -2.46 -30.78
N PHE A 10 7.09 -3.66 -31.19
CA PHE A 10 7.01 -4.88 -30.37
C PHE A 10 7.95 -4.88 -29.15
N ILE A 11 9.15 -4.31 -29.28
CA ILE A 11 10.13 -4.23 -28.17
C ILE A 11 9.67 -3.19 -27.13
N SER A 12 9.05 -2.10 -27.58
CA SER A 12 8.63 -1.02 -26.68
C SER A 12 7.45 -1.41 -25.79
N SER A 13 6.65 -2.42 -26.15
CA SER A 13 5.52 -2.92 -25.35
C SER A 13 5.91 -3.78 -24.15
N LEU A 14 7.16 -4.26 -24.04
CA LEU A 14 7.60 -5.15 -22.94
C LEU A 14 8.03 -4.42 -21.65
N LEU A 15 8.04 -3.09 -21.63
CA LEU A 15 8.55 -2.31 -20.49
C LEU A 15 7.45 -1.73 -19.59
N ILE A 16 6.28 -2.36 -19.52
CA ILE A 16 5.25 -1.96 -18.55
C ILE A 16 5.57 -2.64 -17.21
N SER A 17 6.38 -1.99 -16.39
CA SER A 17 6.62 -2.41 -15.00
C SER A 17 5.30 -2.31 -14.22
N GLY A 18 4.70 -3.46 -13.91
CA GLY A 18 3.38 -3.57 -13.26
C GLY A 18 3.37 -3.25 -11.77
N CYS A 19 3.93 -2.13 -11.34
CA CYS A 19 3.75 -1.66 -9.96
C CYS A 19 2.30 -1.20 -9.78
N SER A 20 1.52 -1.96 -9.02
CA SER A 20 0.13 -1.62 -8.70
C SER A 20 0.07 -1.22 -7.24
N THR A 21 -0.38 0.01 -6.98
CA THR A 21 -0.68 0.46 -5.63
C THR A 21 -2.10 1.01 -5.58
N SER A 22 -2.80 0.67 -4.51
CA SER A 22 -4.19 1.02 -4.28
C SER A 22 -4.40 1.42 -2.82
N GLY A 23 -5.49 2.12 -2.56
CA GLY A 23 -5.76 2.67 -1.23
C GLY A 23 -4.87 3.87 -0.89
N ASN A 24 -4.67 4.07 0.40
CA ASN A 24 -4.09 5.28 0.95
C ASN A 24 -2.55 5.36 0.78
N GLN A 25 -2.11 6.10 -0.22
CA GLN A 25 -0.69 6.24 -0.57
C GLN A 25 0.16 6.91 0.53
N HIS A 26 -0.45 7.66 1.45
CA HIS A 26 0.28 8.26 2.57
C HIS A 26 0.84 7.18 3.51
N LEU A 27 0.18 6.01 3.61
CA LEU A 27 0.66 4.90 4.44
C LEU A 27 1.89 4.18 3.87
N LYS A 28 2.20 4.33 2.58
CA LYS A 28 3.26 3.56 1.91
C LYS A 28 4.60 3.63 2.63
N LYS A 29 4.97 4.82 3.11
CA LYS A 29 6.24 5.07 3.82
C LYS A 29 6.11 5.10 5.34
N GLU A 30 4.90 4.90 5.87
CA GLU A 30 4.67 4.92 7.31
C GLU A 30 5.04 3.58 7.94
N THR A 31 5.46 3.66 9.19
CA THR A 31 5.85 2.55 10.05
C THR A 31 5.24 2.79 11.43
N SER A 32 5.18 1.76 12.28
CA SER A 32 4.73 1.95 13.67
C SER A 32 5.52 3.06 14.38
N GLN A 33 6.82 3.18 14.09
CA GLN A 33 7.68 4.19 14.71
C GLN A 33 7.42 5.61 14.19
N SER A 34 7.20 5.79 12.89
CA SER A 34 6.89 7.10 12.33
C SER A 34 5.51 7.60 12.74
N LEU A 35 4.57 6.68 12.99
CA LEU A 35 3.23 7.01 13.45
C LEU A 35 3.21 7.44 14.93
N LEU A 36 4.10 6.91 15.77
CA LEU A 36 4.20 7.32 17.19
C LEU A 36 4.49 8.82 17.36
N SER A 37 5.22 9.45 16.44
CA SER A 37 5.50 10.89 16.50
C SER A 37 4.42 11.74 15.81
N LYS A 38 3.58 11.15 14.95
CA LYS A 38 2.51 11.83 14.22
C LYS A 38 1.15 11.76 14.92
N ILE A 39 0.86 10.65 15.59
CA ILE A 39 -0.43 10.35 16.22
C ILE A 39 -0.25 10.25 17.73
N ILE A 40 -0.46 11.38 18.40
CA ILE A 40 -0.33 11.50 19.84
C ILE A 40 -1.73 11.42 20.46
N LYS A 41 -1.95 10.38 21.27
CA LYS A 41 -3.21 10.16 21.99
C LYS A 41 -3.60 11.40 22.81
N ASN A 42 -4.90 11.70 22.79
CA ASN A 42 -5.54 12.84 23.44
C ASN A 42 -5.03 14.23 22.98
N LYS A 43 -4.23 14.31 21.90
CA LYS A 43 -3.72 15.57 21.35
C LYS A 43 -4.01 15.73 19.87
N THR A 44 -3.65 14.74 19.06
CA THR A 44 -3.89 14.79 17.62
C THR A 44 -5.39 14.79 17.34
N THR A 45 -5.81 15.71 16.48
CA THR A 45 -7.20 15.96 16.12
C THR A 45 -7.61 15.24 14.84
N LYS A 46 -8.91 15.08 14.62
CA LYS A 46 -9.48 14.62 13.34
C LYS A 46 -8.94 15.41 12.14
N SER A 47 -8.88 16.74 12.26
CA SER A 47 -8.40 17.61 11.17
C SER A 47 -6.92 17.39 10.85
N GLU A 48 -6.08 17.19 11.86
CA GLU A 48 -4.66 16.86 11.66
C GLU A 48 -4.49 15.49 11.00
N ILE A 49 -5.29 14.50 11.38
CA ILE A 49 -5.31 13.18 10.73
C ILE A 49 -5.72 13.31 9.26
N ILE A 50 -6.78 14.05 8.94
CA ILE A 50 -7.19 14.30 7.55
C ILE A 50 -6.09 15.04 6.77
N THR A 51 -5.39 15.97 7.41
CA THR A 51 -4.29 16.71 6.76
C THR A 51 -3.09 15.81 6.47
N ALA A 52 -2.79 14.89 7.38
CA ALA A 52 -1.64 13.98 7.25
C ALA A 52 -1.90 12.82 6.29
N PHE A 53 -3.10 12.25 6.31
CA PHE A 53 -3.42 10.99 5.64
C PHE A 53 -4.53 11.12 4.59
N GLY A 54 -5.22 12.25 4.48
CA GLY A 54 -6.40 12.40 3.63
C GLY A 54 -7.66 11.83 4.26
N GLN A 55 -8.71 11.59 3.46
CA GLN A 55 -9.92 10.94 3.97
C GLN A 55 -9.67 9.44 4.22
N PRO A 56 -10.23 8.86 5.30
CA PRO A 56 -10.17 7.43 5.53
C PRO A 56 -11.02 6.68 4.51
N GLU A 57 -10.75 5.39 4.38
CA GLU A 57 -11.56 4.48 3.58
C GLU A 57 -12.93 4.27 4.23
N THR A 58 -12.95 4.08 5.55
CA THR A 58 -14.19 3.92 6.31
C THR A 58 -14.23 4.85 7.52
N LYS A 59 -15.44 5.27 7.88
CA LYS A 59 -15.75 5.95 9.14
C LYS A 59 -16.92 5.23 9.77
N THR A 60 -16.72 4.71 10.97
CA THR A 60 -17.73 3.95 11.72
C THR A 60 -17.99 4.65 13.04
N THR A 61 -19.25 4.84 13.41
CA THR A 61 -19.61 5.24 14.77
C THR A 61 -19.82 4.00 15.61
N LEU A 62 -19.07 3.88 16.69
CA LEU A 62 -19.17 2.76 17.64
C LEU A 62 -20.38 2.96 18.57
N ASP A 63 -20.86 1.89 19.20
CA ASP A 63 -21.95 1.95 20.18
C ASP A 63 -21.65 2.86 21.38
N SER A 64 -20.37 3.09 21.67
CA SER A 64 -19.89 4.04 22.68
C SER A 64 -20.07 5.52 22.30
N GLY A 65 -20.46 5.81 21.05
CA GLY A 65 -20.50 7.15 20.46
C GLY A 65 -19.15 7.65 19.95
N ASN A 66 -18.08 6.85 20.09
CA ASN A 66 -16.77 7.15 19.50
C ASN A 66 -16.79 6.91 17.98
N GLU A 67 -15.87 7.55 17.26
CA GLU A 67 -15.68 7.30 15.83
C GLU A 67 -14.42 6.48 15.60
N GLU A 68 -14.49 5.46 14.75
CA GLU A 68 -13.36 4.70 14.27
C GLU A 68 -13.16 4.98 12.77
N TRP A 69 -11.94 5.35 12.41
CA TRP A 69 -11.54 5.60 11.04
C TRP A 69 -10.49 4.57 10.61
N THR A 70 -10.73 3.91 9.47
CA THR A 70 -9.80 2.94 8.90
C THR A 70 -9.15 3.48 7.64
N TYR A 71 -7.84 3.34 7.58
CA TYR A 71 -7.02 3.62 6.40
C TYR A 71 -6.32 2.34 6.00
N SER A 72 -6.46 1.93 4.75
CA SER A 72 -5.77 0.76 4.20
C SER A 72 -4.94 1.15 2.97
N MET A 73 -3.90 0.38 2.70
CA MET A 73 -3.07 0.51 1.50
C MET A 73 -2.53 -0.84 1.09
N ASP A 74 -2.64 -1.14 -0.20
CA ASP A 74 -2.02 -2.30 -0.82
C ASP A 74 -1.03 -1.85 -1.88
N ASN A 75 0.13 -2.49 -1.91
CA ASN A 75 1.18 -2.20 -2.86
C ASN A 75 1.84 -3.51 -3.31
N ASN A 76 1.60 -3.87 -4.56
CA ASN A 76 2.18 -5.03 -5.22
C ASN A 76 3.26 -4.59 -6.21
N GLN A 77 4.45 -5.16 -6.05
CA GLN A 77 5.63 -4.88 -6.88
C GLN A 77 6.17 -6.19 -7.45
N PHE A 78 6.10 -6.36 -8.77
CA PHE A 78 6.70 -7.50 -9.45
C PHE A 78 8.22 -7.31 -9.60
N ASP A 79 8.96 -8.40 -9.42
CA ASP A 79 10.38 -8.44 -9.76
C ASP A 79 10.57 -8.32 -11.27
N ALA A 80 11.61 -7.61 -11.71
CA ALA A 80 11.88 -7.41 -13.14
C ALA A 80 12.13 -8.74 -13.88
N THR A 81 12.65 -9.76 -13.18
CA THR A 81 12.90 -11.10 -13.72
C THR A 81 11.62 -11.81 -14.13
N THR A 82 10.48 -11.50 -13.50
CA THR A 82 9.16 -12.08 -13.80
C THR A 82 8.75 -11.91 -15.26
N PHE A 83 9.18 -10.81 -15.90
CA PHE A 83 8.79 -10.50 -17.28
C PHE A 83 9.73 -11.09 -18.34
N ILE A 84 10.80 -11.80 -17.95
CA ILE A 84 11.71 -12.43 -18.89
C ILE A 84 11.14 -13.79 -19.32
N PRO A 85 10.93 -14.05 -20.63
CA PRO A 85 10.46 -15.34 -21.10
C PRO A 85 11.36 -16.51 -20.64
N VAL A 86 10.76 -17.65 -20.33
CA VAL A 86 11.40 -18.89 -19.84
C VAL A 86 12.05 -18.76 -18.46
N ILE A 87 13.01 -17.86 -18.26
CA ILE A 87 13.72 -17.73 -16.97
C ILE A 87 12.87 -17.03 -15.90
N GLY A 88 11.93 -16.18 -16.28
CA GLY A 88 11.03 -15.50 -15.34
C GLY A 88 10.04 -16.43 -14.64
N LEU A 89 9.78 -17.61 -15.21
CA LEU A 89 9.04 -18.68 -14.53
C LEU A 89 9.87 -19.35 -13.42
N LEU A 90 11.20 -19.21 -13.46
CA LEU A 90 12.12 -19.85 -12.52
C LEU A 90 12.63 -18.86 -11.46
N THR A 91 12.87 -17.61 -11.85
CA THR A 91 13.52 -16.59 -11.02
C THR A 91 12.66 -15.36 -10.77
N GLY A 92 11.43 -15.34 -11.28
CA GLY A 92 10.47 -14.28 -11.03
C GLY A 92 9.87 -14.30 -9.63
N GLY A 93 9.16 -13.23 -9.32
CA GLY A 93 8.48 -13.03 -8.06
C GLY A 93 7.71 -11.72 -7.99
N SER A 94 7.10 -11.50 -6.83
CA SER A 94 6.48 -10.24 -6.44
C SER A 94 6.59 -10.04 -4.94
N GLN A 95 6.56 -8.78 -4.54
CA GLN A 95 6.43 -8.36 -3.16
C GLN A 95 5.11 -7.60 -2.99
N THR A 96 4.28 -8.08 -2.08
CA THR A 96 3.05 -7.41 -1.67
C THR A 96 3.25 -6.80 -0.29
N GLN A 97 2.81 -5.55 -0.13
CA GLN A 97 2.74 -4.86 1.16
C GLN A 97 1.30 -4.43 1.38
N ALA A 98 0.74 -4.81 2.52
CA ALA A 98 -0.57 -4.36 2.99
C ALA A 98 -0.36 -3.61 4.32
N LYS A 99 -0.93 -2.42 4.44
CA LYS A 99 -0.86 -1.59 5.64
C LYS A 99 -2.25 -1.15 6.05
N THR A 100 -2.57 -1.29 7.32
CA THR A 100 -3.83 -0.82 7.89
C THR A 100 -3.56 0.01 9.13
N LEU A 101 -4.13 1.21 9.16
CA LEU A 101 -4.13 2.12 10.29
C LEU A 101 -5.58 2.34 10.72
N GLU A 102 -5.90 1.94 11.95
CA GLU A 102 -7.20 2.19 12.58
C GLU A 102 -7.00 3.24 13.67
N ILE A 103 -7.87 4.25 13.67
CA ILE A 103 -7.81 5.35 14.63
C ILE A 103 -9.17 5.52 15.24
N GLU A 104 -9.23 5.39 16.56
CA GLU A 104 -10.41 5.68 17.36
C GLU A 104 -10.33 7.12 17.87
N PHE A 105 -11.45 7.84 17.78
CA PHE A 105 -11.63 9.20 18.25
C PHE A 105 -12.68 9.25 19.33
N LYS A 106 -12.39 10.01 20.39
CA LYS A 106 -13.37 10.41 21.38
C LYS A 106 -13.61 11.92 21.23
N GLY A 107 -14.75 12.29 20.65
CA GLY A 107 -14.97 13.66 20.20
C GLY A 107 -14.02 14.01 19.06
N GLU A 108 -13.22 15.07 19.23
CA GLU A 108 -12.34 15.59 18.18
C GLU A 108 -10.90 15.07 18.22
N THR A 109 -10.51 14.33 19.27
CA THR A 109 -9.13 13.86 19.45
C THR A 109 -9.00 12.34 19.46
N VAL A 110 -7.82 11.85 19.09
CA VAL A 110 -7.48 10.43 19.05
C VAL A 110 -7.50 9.84 20.46
N SER A 111 -8.34 8.84 20.71
CA SER A 111 -8.35 8.06 21.95
C SER A 111 -7.41 6.86 21.87
N ASN A 112 -7.44 6.14 20.74
CA ASN A 112 -6.61 4.97 20.50
C ASN A 112 -6.27 4.83 19.02
N TRP A 113 -5.23 4.06 18.71
CA TRP A 113 -4.92 3.70 17.33
C TRP A 113 -4.12 2.41 17.28
N THR A 114 -4.26 1.68 16.18
CA THR A 114 -3.49 0.47 15.87
C THR A 114 -2.93 0.59 14.47
N PHE A 115 -1.77 -0.01 14.25
CA PHE A 115 -1.17 -0.10 12.93
C PHE A 115 -0.68 -1.51 12.70
N SER A 116 -1.05 -2.07 11.56
CA SER A 116 -0.59 -3.37 11.11
C SER A 116 0.06 -3.26 9.73
N GLU A 117 1.14 -4.00 9.56
CA GLU A 117 1.87 -4.09 8.31
C GLU A 117 2.12 -5.56 8.00
N ASN A 118 1.67 -6.00 6.82
CA ASN A 118 1.92 -7.34 6.31
C ASN A 118 2.74 -7.23 5.02
N ASN A 119 3.89 -7.90 5.02
CA ASN A 119 4.78 -7.99 3.87
C ASN A 119 4.87 -9.45 3.44
N SER A 120 4.50 -9.74 2.20
CA SER A 120 4.63 -11.08 1.61
C SER A 120 5.48 -11.03 0.35
N LYS A 121 6.27 -12.09 0.15
CA LYS A 121 7.03 -12.30 -1.09
C LYS A 121 6.55 -13.58 -1.73
N MET A 122 6.06 -13.49 -2.94
CA MET A 122 5.71 -14.63 -3.77
C MET A 122 6.83 -14.87 -4.76
N LYS A 123 7.33 -16.09 -4.87
CA LYS A 123 8.22 -16.50 -5.95
C LYS A 123 7.39 -17.20 -7.02
N THR A 124 7.71 -16.99 -8.29
CA THR A 124 7.05 -17.69 -9.41
C THR A 124 7.62 -19.10 -9.64
N GLY A 125 8.74 -19.43 -9.00
CA GLY A 125 9.46 -20.69 -9.19
C GLY A 125 8.68 -21.93 -8.78
N LEU A 126 8.47 -22.84 -9.74
CA LEU A 126 7.83 -24.16 -9.59
C LEU A 126 8.67 -25.21 -8.82
N ILE A 127 9.51 -24.80 -7.86
CA ILE A 127 10.17 -25.75 -6.96
C ILE A 127 9.30 -25.93 -5.72
N GLN A 128 8.44 -26.94 -5.78
CA GLN A 128 7.69 -27.46 -4.64
C GLN A 128 8.59 -28.30 -3.74
#